data_AF-A0A1B7YU34-F1
#
_entry.id   AF-A0A1B7YU34-F1
#
_cell.length_a   1.000
_cell.length_b   1.000
_cell.length_c   1.000
_cell.angle_alpha   90.00
_cell.angle_beta   90.00
_cell.angle_gamma   90.00
#
_symmetry.space_group_name_H-M   'P 1'
#
loop_
_entity.id
_entity.type
_entity.pdbx_description
1 polymer ?
#
loop_
_entity_poly.entity_id
_entity_poly.type
_entity_poly.pdbx_seq_one_letter_code
_entity_poly.pdbx_strand_id
1 'polypeptide(L)'
;MPMHQGFLPREGLTADPIFRLIARTALNPALVLPLLLLARYTKKGGDLAVLHPTAFARIKFLAYCALTRWASSWLSRRTLNNWVTDRYDWRREIVLVTGGAGGIGGHVVQLLAERGITVVVLDIQDLTFAAGSNVHYFKCDITSTEKLAAVSNEIRAKVGHPTVLINNAGVARGKTVFDSTERDIRFTFDVNTLSHYWTAKEFLPNMAKNNHGMIVTVASFASYLCVPNMV
;
A
#
# COMPACT_ATOMS: atom_id res chain seq x y z
N MET A 1 29.17 -5.36 -12.13
CA MET A 1 28.98 -3.90 -12.28
C MET A 1 29.72 -3.19 -11.16
N PRO A 2 30.47 -2.10 -11.42
CA PRO A 2 31.07 -1.34 -10.34
C PRO A 2 29.97 -0.74 -9.46
N MET A 3 30.08 -0.94 -8.15
CA MET A 3 29.22 -0.29 -7.17
C MET A 3 29.44 1.21 -7.24
N HIS A 4 28.35 1.99 -7.22
CA HIS A 4 28.42 3.44 -7.20
C HIS A 4 29.20 3.91 -5.97
N GLN A 5 30.31 4.62 -6.16
CA GLN A 5 31.16 5.11 -5.07
C GLN A 5 30.88 6.58 -4.69
N GLY A 6 29.91 7.23 -5.33
CA GLY A 6 29.50 8.58 -4.95
C GLY A 6 28.64 8.60 -3.68
N PHE A 7 28.73 9.70 -2.94
CA PHE A 7 28.02 9.94 -1.68
C PHE A 7 26.48 9.96 -1.82
N LEU A 8 25.98 10.27 -3.02
CA LEU A 8 24.54 10.30 -3.31
C LEU A 8 24.08 9.00 -3.96
N PRO A 9 22.82 8.58 -3.75
CA PRO A 9 22.24 7.44 -4.45
C PRO A 9 22.28 7.65 -5.99
N ARG A 10 22.32 6.55 -6.76
CA ARG A 10 22.26 6.61 -8.25
C ARG A 10 21.01 7.32 -8.77
N GLU A 11 19.93 7.26 -8.02
CA GLU A 11 18.66 7.92 -8.29
C GLU A 11 18.61 9.41 -7.87
N GLY A 12 19.73 9.96 -7.37
CA GLY A 12 19.85 11.36 -6.97
C GLY A 12 19.16 11.69 -5.65
N LEU A 13 19.19 12.97 -5.27
CA LEU A 13 18.44 13.47 -4.12
C LEU A 13 17.02 13.83 -4.59
N THR A 14 16.03 13.01 -4.26
CA THR A 14 14.64 13.39 -4.50
C THR A 14 14.25 14.49 -3.50
N ALA A 15 13.56 15.53 -3.96
CA ALA A 15 13.14 16.63 -3.08
C ALA A 15 12.00 16.23 -2.13
N ASP A 16 11.40 15.06 -2.34
CA ASP A 16 10.20 14.60 -1.66
C ASP A 16 10.35 14.45 -0.13
N PRO A 17 11.44 13.88 0.42
CA PRO A 17 11.69 13.84 1.86
C PRO A 17 11.82 15.25 2.48
N ILE A 18 12.45 16.18 1.76
CA ILE A 18 12.62 17.57 2.20
C ILE A 18 11.25 18.27 2.23
N PHE A 19 10.47 18.18 1.16
CA PHE A 19 9.13 18.75 1.10
C PHE A 19 8.21 18.12 2.15
N ARG A 20 8.34 16.82 2.42
CA ARG A 20 7.58 16.14 3.47
C ARG A 20 7.95 16.65 4.86
N LEU A 21 9.22 16.91 5.13
CA LEU A 21 9.68 17.52 6.38
C LEU A 21 9.13 18.94 6.55
N ILE A 22 9.24 19.79 5.53
CA ILE A 22 8.70 21.15 5.53
C ILE A 22 7.17 21.12 5.74
N ALA A 23 6.48 20.20 5.06
CA ALA A 23 5.03 20.03 5.20
C ALA A 23 4.59 19.64 6.61
N ARG A 24 5.39 18.81 7.31
CA ARG A 24 5.09 18.37 8.69
C ARG A 24 5.45 19.39 9.75
N THR A 25 6.29 20.37 9.42
CA THR A 25 6.80 21.40 10.33
C THR A 25 6.27 22.79 9.97
N ALA A 26 6.96 23.54 9.11
CA ALA A 26 6.69 24.93 8.79
C ALA A 26 5.36 25.18 8.06
N LEU A 27 4.81 24.16 7.37
CA LEU A 27 3.51 24.24 6.70
C LEU A 27 2.44 23.39 7.37
N ASN A 28 2.62 23.03 8.64
CA ASN A 28 1.63 22.29 9.40
C ASN A 28 0.63 23.25 10.06
N PRO A 29 -0.66 23.25 9.67
CA PRO A 29 -1.64 24.16 10.26
C PRO A 29 -1.79 23.94 11.77
N ALA A 30 -1.58 22.72 12.28
CA ALA A 30 -1.66 22.44 13.71
C ALA A 30 -0.55 23.13 14.54
N LEU A 31 0.57 23.51 13.92
CA LEU A 31 1.67 24.23 14.59
C LEU A 31 1.57 25.74 14.38
N VAL A 32 1.26 26.17 13.15
CA VAL A 32 1.33 27.60 12.79
C VAL A 32 0.04 28.36 13.17
N LEU A 33 -1.13 27.72 13.14
CA LEU A 33 -2.38 28.39 13.52
C LEU A 33 -2.41 28.78 15.01
N PRO A 34 -2.05 27.92 15.98
CA PRO A 34 -2.00 28.34 17.38
C PRO A 34 -1.05 29.50 17.63
N LEU A 35 0.12 29.53 16.98
CA LEU A 35 1.07 30.65 17.08
C LEU A 35 0.48 31.96 16.55
N LEU A 36 -0.20 31.92 15.40
CA LEU A 36 -0.89 33.09 14.85
C LEU A 36 -2.03 33.56 15.76
N LEU A 37 -2.81 32.63 16.32
CA LEU A 37 -3.91 32.94 17.23
C LEU A 37 -3.40 33.52 18.55
N LEU A 38 -2.35 32.96 19.15
CA LEU A 38 -1.72 33.47 20.36
C LEU A 38 -1.15 34.88 20.14
N ALA A 39 -0.46 35.10 19.01
CA ALA A 39 0.07 36.40 18.65
C ALA A 39 -1.02 37.47 18.45
N ARG A 40 -2.24 37.07 18.04
CA ARG A 40 -3.34 38.01 17.77
C ARG A 40 -4.27 38.24 18.96
N TYR A 41 -4.49 37.22 19.79
CA TYR A 41 -5.55 37.24 20.81
C TYR A 41 -5.05 37.24 22.25
N THR A 42 -3.74 37.18 22.48
CA THR A 42 -3.16 37.35 23.82
C THR A 42 -2.42 38.67 23.93
N LYS A 43 -2.49 39.32 25.10
CA LYS A 43 -1.80 40.60 25.34
C LYS A 43 -0.29 40.48 25.10
N LYS A 44 0.36 39.49 25.72
CA LYS A 44 1.79 39.19 25.52
C LYS A 44 2.13 38.88 24.06
N GLY A 45 1.28 38.15 23.35
CA GLY A 45 1.48 37.83 21.95
C GLY A 45 1.38 39.06 21.04
N GLY A 46 0.42 39.95 21.32
CA GLY A 46 0.26 41.22 20.62
C GLY A 46 1.48 42.13 20.80
N ASP A 47 1.96 42.26 22.03
CA ASP A 47 3.16 43.05 22.34
C ASP A 47 4.39 42.51 21.59
N LEU A 48 4.57 41.18 21.57
CA LEU A 48 5.65 40.52 20.82
C LEU A 48 5.51 40.67 19.29
N ALA A 49 4.27 40.66 18.77
CA ALA A 49 4.02 40.85 17.35
C ALA A 49 4.36 42.28 16.89
N VAL A 50 4.13 43.28 17.76
CA VAL A 50 4.54 44.67 17.51
C VAL A 50 6.06 44.83 17.56
N LEU A 51 6.73 44.18 18.53
CA LEU A 51 8.19 44.20 18.66
C LEU A 51 8.91 43.50 17.49
N HIS A 52 8.29 42.47 16.90
CA HIS A 52 8.87 41.67 15.82
C HIS A 52 7.93 41.56 14.59
N PRO A 53 7.73 42.66 13.85
CA PRO A 53 6.74 42.73 12.77
C PRO A 53 7.06 41.79 11.60
N THR A 54 8.35 41.59 11.30
CA THR A 54 8.81 40.68 10.23
C THR A 54 8.53 39.22 10.57
N ALA A 55 8.74 38.82 11.83
CA ALA A 55 8.46 37.47 12.30
C ALA A 55 6.95 37.19 12.26
N PHE A 56 6.12 38.13 12.71
CA PHE A 56 4.67 38.02 12.66
C PHE A 56 4.15 37.91 11.21
N ALA A 57 4.67 38.72 10.28
CA ALA A 57 4.31 38.64 8.86
C ALA A 57 4.65 37.28 8.25
N ARG A 58 5.83 36.71 8.58
CA ARG A 58 6.24 35.38 8.13
C ARG A 58 5.36 34.27 8.69
N ILE A 59 5.04 34.31 9.99
CA ILE A 59 4.14 33.34 10.63
C ILE A 59 2.75 33.40 9.97
N LYS A 60 2.23 34.61 9.73
CA LYS A 60 0.94 34.81 9.03
C LYS A 60 0.97 34.24 7.62
N PHE A 61 2.01 34.51 6.85
CA PHE A 61 2.20 33.95 5.50
C PHE A 61 2.24 32.42 5.53
N LEU A 62 3.07 31.83 6.40
CA LEU A 62 3.16 30.38 6.58
C LEU A 62 1.82 29.77 7.01
N ALA A 63 1.05 30.44 7.87
CA ALA A 63 -0.27 29.98 8.29
C ALA A 63 -1.24 29.89 7.11
N TYR A 64 -1.25 30.91 6.23
CA TYR A 64 -2.09 30.89 5.03
C TYR A 64 -1.66 29.81 4.06
N CYS A 65 -0.36 29.66 3.78
CA CYS A 65 0.16 28.58 2.94
C CYS A 65 -0.16 27.19 3.53
N ALA A 66 -0.04 27.02 4.84
CA ALA A 66 -0.38 25.78 5.53
C ALA A 66 -1.87 25.46 5.40
N LEU A 67 -2.74 26.46 5.59
CA LEU A 67 -4.19 26.30 5.50
C LEU A 67 -4.66 26.00 4.07
N THR A 68 -4.13 26.72 3.07
CA THR A 68 -4.49 26.50 1.66
C THR A 68 -4.04 25.12 1.19
N ARG A 69 -2.81 24.71 1.54
CA ARG A 69 -2.31 23.36 1.27
C ARG A 69 -3.12 22.30 1.99
N TRP A 70 -3.47 22.51 3.26
CA TRP A 70 -4.30 21.57 4.01
C TRP A 70 -5.68 21.42 3.37
N ALA A 71 -6.37 22.53 3.08
CA ALA A 71 -7.68 22.54 2.45
C ALA A 71 -7.64 21.88 1.07
N SER A 72 -6.64 22.22 0.24
CA SER A 72 -6.41 21.56 -1.05
C SER A 72 -6.18 20.05 -0.88
N SER A 73 -5.33 19.62 0.04
CA SER A 73 -5.10 18.19 0.29
C SER A 73 -6.34 17.45 0.80
N TRP A 74 -7.19 18.15 1.56
CA TRP A 74 -8.44 17.60 2.08
C TRP A 74 -9.46 17.46 0.96
N LEU A 75 -9.64 18.50 0.13
CA LEU A 75 -10.48 18.47 -1.06
C LEU A 75 -10.01 17.40 -2.03
N SER A 76 -8.73 17.35 -2.36
CA SER A 76 -8.18 16.32 -3.27
C SER A 76 -8.43 14.92 -2.75
N ARG A 77 -8.22 14.64 -1.45
CA ARG A 77 -8.52 13.33 -0.86
C ARG A 77 -10.01 12.99 -0.92
N ARG A 78 -10.88 13.96 -0.66
CA ARG A 78 -12.33 13.79 -0.76
C ARG A 78 -12.74 13.50 -2.20
N THR A 79 -12.27 14.28 -3.17
CA THR A 79 -12.58 14.08 -4.59
C THR A 79 -12.05 12.74 -5.12
N LEU A 80 -10.80 12.38 -4.79
CA LEU A 80 -10.20 11.11 -5.21
C LEU A 80 -10.96 9.88 -4.67
N ASN A 81 -11.55 9.98 -3.49
CA ASN A 81 -12.34 8.92 -2.89
C ASN A 81 -13.85 9.08 -3.16
N ASN A 82 -14.25 9.89 -4.14
CA ASN A 82 -15.66 10.19 -4.46
C ASN A 82 -16.51 10.58 -3.23
N TRP A 83 -15.89 11.33 -2.30
CA TRP A 83 -16.46 11.77 -1.03
C TRP A 83 -16.85 10.65 -0.05
N VAL A 84 -16.50 9.41 -0.36
CA VAL A 84 -16.72 8.23 0.48
C VAL A 84 -15.56 8.06 1.47
N THR A 85 -15.90 7.56 2.66
CA THR A 85 -14.92 7.09 3.65
C THR A 85 -15.25 5.66 4.04
N ASP A 86 -14.26 4.78 3.94
CA ASP A 86 -14.36 3.39 4.37
C ASP A 86 -13.65 3.19 5.72
N ARG A 87 -14.12 2.24 6.53
CA ARG A 87 -13.52 1.89 7.84
C ARG A 87 -13.49 0.38 7.97
N TYR A 88 -12.32 -0.16 8.31
CA TYR A 88 -12.10 -1.59 8.50
C TYR A 88 -12.28 -1.97 9.97
N ASP A 89 -13.10 -2.99 10.22
CA ASP A 89 -13.17 -3.68 11.49
C ASP A 89 -12.52 -5.05 11.31
N TRP A 90 -11.21 -5.12 11.57
CA TRP A 90 -10.35 -6.28 11.30
C TRP A 90 -10.85 -7.62 11.85
N ARG A 91 -11.77 -7.62 12.84
CA ARG A 91 -12.40 -8.84 13.37
C ARG A 91 -13.47 -9.43 12.44
N ARG A 92 -13.97 -8.63 11.50
CA ARG A 92 -15.00 -8.98 10.52
C ARG A 92 -14.45 -9.13 9.11
N GLU A 93 -13.17 -8.76 8.92
CA GLU A 93 -12.51 -8.83 7.62
C GLU A 93 -12.04 -10.24 7.32
N ILE A 94 -12.14 -10.60 6.04
CA ILE A 94 -11.58 -11.84 5.51
C ILE A 94 -10.47 -11.43 4.55
N VAL A 95 -9.23 -11.77 4.91
CA VAL A 95 -8.04 -11.41 4.12
C VAL A 95 -7.59 -12.60 3.30
N LEU A 96 -7.68 -12.49 1.98
CA LEU A 96 -7.14 -13.47 1.06
C LEU A 96 -5.70 -13.11 0.68
N VAL A 97 -4.77 -14.06 0.78
CA VAL A 97 -3.37 -13.90 0.42
C VAL A 97 -2.99 -14.93 -0.63
N THR A 98 -2.57 -14.48 -1.82
CA THR A 98 -1.97 -15.37 -2.82
C THR A 98 -0.48 -15.57 -2.52
N GLY A 99 0.06 -16.76 -2.79
CA GLY A 99 1.46 -17.05 -2.45
C GLY A 99 1.71 -17.06 -0.94
N GLY A 100 0.68 -17.39 -0.16
CA GLY A 100 0.68 -17.29 1.30
C GLY A 100 1.17 -18.54 2.03
N ALA A 101 1.62 -19.58 1.32
CA ALA A 101 2.08 -20.82 1.95
C ALA A 101 3.47 -20.68 2.59
N GLY A 102 4.27 -19.70 2.17
CA GLY A 102 5.62 -19.46 2.70
C GLY A 102 6.16 -18.09 2.30
N GLY A 103 7.45 -17.84 2.56
CA GLY A 103 8.12 -16.57 2.23
C GLY A 103 7.43 -15.34 2.83
N ILE A 104 7.40 -14.24 2.08
CA ILE A 104 6.77 -12.98 2.51
C ILE A 104 5.27 -13.19 2.77
N GLY A 105 4.57 -13.90 1.87
CA GLY A 105 3.14 -14.18 2.01
C GLY A 105 2.83 -14.98 3.27
N GLY A 106 3.62 -16.02 3.57
CA GLY A 106 3.49 -16.81 4.79
C GLY A 106 3.68 -15.99 6.06
N HIS A 107 4.66 -15.09 6.09
CA HIS A 107 4.84 -14.16 7.22
C HIS A 107 3.66 -13.20 7.37
N VAL A 108 3.12 -12.68 6.26
CA VAL A 108 1.91 -11.84 6.27
C VAL A 108 0.73 -12.63 6.85
N VAL A 109 0.52 -13.87 6.41
CA VAL A 109 -0.54 -14.74 6.92
C VAL A 109 -0.39 -14.97 8.42
N GLN A 110 0.80 -15.33 8.90
CA GLN A 110 1.05 -15.55 10.34
C GLN A 110 0.77 -14.30 11.16
N LEU A 111 1.27 -13.13 10.72
CA LEU A 111 1.05 -11.85 11.41
C LEU A 111 -0.43 -11.44 11.47
N LEU A 112 -1.20 -11.72 10.41
CA LEU A 112 -2.64 -11.47 10.41
C LEU A 112 -3.37 -12.47 11.31
N ALA A 113 -2.97 -13.74 11.27
CA ALA A 113 -3.55 -14.80 12.07
C ALA A 113 -3.33 -14.58 13.57
N GLU A 114 -2.14 -14.15 13.99
CA GLU A 114 -1.80 -13.76 15.37
C GLU A 114 -2.69 -12.62 15.90
N ARG A 115 -3.21 -11.77 15.02
CA ARG A 115 -4.15 -10.69 15.36
C ARG A 115 -5.61 -11.17 15.41
N GLY A 116 -5.86 -12.47 15.22
CA GLY A 116 -7.20 -13.07 15.22
C GLY A 116 -8.02 -12.77 13.96
N ILE A 117 -7.37 -12.32 12.89
CA ILE A 117 -8.04 -12.01 11.61
C ILE A 117 -8.27 -13.32 10.85
N THR A 118 -9.40 -13.46 10.16
CA THR A 118 -9.65 -14.60 9.27
C THR A 118 -8.83 -14.46 8.00
N VAL A 119 -7.99 -15.45 7.72
CA VAL A 119 -7.08 -15.43 6.57
C VAL A 119 -7.36 -16.60 5.65
N VAL A 120 -7.49 -16.34 4.35
CA VAL A 120 -7.59 -17.33 3.29
C VAL A 120 -6.26 -17.36 2.56
N VAL A 121 -5.64 -18.53 2.47
CA VAL A 121 -4.38 -18.74 1.76
C VAL A 121 -4.66 -19.43 0.43
N LEU A 122 -4.25 -18.79 -0.67
CA LEU A 122 -4.21 -19.40 -2.01
C LEU A 122 -2.77 -19.62 -2.41
N ASP A 123 -2.39 -20.87 -2.62
CA ASP A 123 -1.03 -21.22 -3.05
C ASP A 123 -1.00 -22.53 -3.84
N ILE A 124 0.01 -22.71 -4.68
CA ILE A 124 0.27 -23.99 -5.36
C ILE A 124 1.06 -24.95 -4.45
N GLN A 125 1.77 -24.41 -3.46
CA GLN A 125 2.56 -25.17 -2.48
C GLN A 125 1.76 -25.45 -1.22
N ASP A 126 2.17 -26.47 -0.48
CA ASP A 126 1.62 -26.76 0.84
C ASP A 126 2.18 -25.77 1.88
N LEU A 127 1.42 -25.48 2.94
CA LEU A 127 1.84 -24.54 3.98
C LEU A 127 3.18 -24.98 4.61
N THR A 128 4.11 -24.04 4.75
CA THR A 128 5.40 -24.29 5.39
C THR A 128 5.37 -24.03 6.91
N PHE A 129 4.19 -23.81 7.47
CA PHE A 129 3.96 -23.47 8.88
C PHE A 129 2.65 -24.07 9.37
N ALA A 130 2.51 -24.20 10.70
CA ALA A 130 1.27 -24.65 11.31
C ALA A 130 0.22 -23.54 11.27
N ALA A 131 -0.90 -23.79 10.57
CA ALA A 131 -2.03 -22.86 10.50
C ALA A 131 -2.85 -22.87 11.80
N GLY A 132 -3.22 -21.69 12.28
CA GLY A 132 -4.23 -21.53 13.32
C GLY A 132 -5.64 -21.80 12.80
N SER A 133 -6.63 -21.87 13.70
CA SER A 133 -8.03 -22.16 13.34
C SER A 133 -8.70 -21.10 12.47
N ASN A 134 -8.15 -19.89 12.43
CA ASN A 134 -8.59 -18.76 11.61
C ASN A 134 -7.88 -18.68 10.24
N VAL A 135 -7.05 -19.67 9.89
CA VAL A 135 -6.35 -19.74 8.61
C VAL A 135 -6.93 -20.87 7.77
N HIS A 136 -7.46 -20.53 6.60
CA HIS A 136 -8.08 -21.45 5.67
C HIS A 136 -7.22 -21.58 4.41
N TYR A 137 -6.66 -22.76 4.18
CA TYR A 137 -5.77 -23.01 3.04
C TYR A 137 -6.50 -23.68 1.88
N PHE A 138 -6.25 -23.19 0.67
CA PHE A 138 -6.74 -23.74 -0.58
C PHE A 138 -5.59 -23.87 -1.58
N LYS A 139 -5.37 -25.10 -2.07
CA LYS A 139 -4.34 -25.39 -3.07
C LYS A 139 -4.85 -24.99 -4.46
N CYS A 140 -4.26 -23.97 -5.06
CA CYS A 140 -4.69 -23.44 -6.35
C CYS A 140 -3.52 -22.85 -7.14
N ASP A 141 -3.46 -23.19 -8.43
CA ASP A 141 -2.67 -22.44 -9.40
C ASP A 141 -3.50 -21.25 -9.89
N ILE A 142 -3.11 -20.04 -9.46
CA ILE A 142 -3.82 -18.79 -9.77
C ILE A 142 -3.68 -18.35 -11.23
N THR A 143 -2.84 -19.02 -12.03
CA THR A 143 -2.75 -18.77 -13.48
C THR A 143 -3.86 -19.49 -14.25
N SER A 144 -4.48 -20.53 -13.66
CA SER A 144 -5.59 -21.26 -14.24
C SER A 144 -6.92 -20.62 -13.83
N THR A 145 -7.54 -19.90 -14.76
CA THR A 145 -8.83 -19.20 -14.52
C THR A 145 -9.96 -20.15 -14.12
N GLU A 146 -10.00 -21.36 -14.68
CA GLU A 146 -11.01 -22.39 -14.36
C GLU A 146 -10.86 -22.89 -12.92
N LYS A 147 -9.63 -23.26 -12.51
CA LYS A 147 -9.34 -23.70 -11.14
C LYS A 147 -9.56 -22.57 -10.14
N LEU A 148 -9.14 -21.37 -10.49
CA LEU A 148 -9.33 -20.19 -9.65
C LEU A 148 -10.82 -19.90 -9.42
N ALA A 149 -11.66 -19.98 -10.46
CA ALA A 149 -13.10 -19.80 -10.32
C ALA A 149 -13.74 -20.86 -9.41
N ALA A 150 -13.35 -22.14 -9.57
CA ALA A 150 -13.83 -23.24 -8.74
C ALA A 150 -13.46 -23.04 -7.25
N VAL A 151 -12.17 -22.76 -6.98
CA VAL A 151 -11.69 -22.53 -5.61
C VAL A 151 -12.27 -21.25 -5.01
N SER A 152 -12.49 -20.20 -5.82
CA SER A 152 -13.11 -18.96 -5.34
C SER A 152 -14.56 -19.19 -4.90
N ASN A 153 -15.32 -20.05 -5.59
CA ASN A 153 -16.64 -20.47 -5.14
C ASN A 153 -16.57 -21.25 -3.82
N GLU A 154 -15.59 -22.12 -3.68
CA GLU A 154 -15.37 -22.88 -2.45
C GLU A 154 -15.03 -21.97 -1.25
N ILE A 155 -14.16 -20.99 -1.45
CA ILE A 155 -13.82 -19.96 -0.44
C ILE A 155 -15.08 -19.22 0.00
N ARG A 156 -15.88 -18.75 -0.96
CA ARG A 156 -17.13 -18.03 -0.69
C ARG A 156 -18.10 -18.86 0.14
N ALA A 157 -18.20 -20.16 -0.14
CA ALA A 157 -19.10 -21.06 0.56
C ALA A 157 -18.61 -21.44 1.97
N LYS A 158 -17.30 -21.68 2.14
CA LYS A 158 -16.72 -22.19 3.40
C LYS A 158 -16.34 -21.10 4.40
N VAL A 159 -15.85 -19.96 3.90
CA VAL A 159 -15.26 -18.89 4.73
C VAL A 159 -16.09 -17.62 4.61
N GLY A 160 -16.54 -17.29 3.40
CA GLY A 160 -17.27 -16.07 3.09
C GLY A 160 -16.57 -15.25 2.01
N HIS A 161 -17.03 -14.01 1.81
CA HIS A 161 -16.47 -13.12 0.81
C HIS A 161 -15.23 -12.39 1.35
N PRO A 162 -14.05 -12.55 0.72
CA PRO A 162 -12.88 -11.75 1.07
C PRO A 162 -13.15 -10.25 0.90
N THR A 163 -12.81 -9.47 1.92
CA THR A 163 -12.86 -8.00 1.91
C THR A 163 -11.50 -7.40 1.61
N VAL A 164 -10.42 -8.17 1.81
CA VAL A 164 -9.06 -7.78 1.43
C VAL A 164 -8.45 -8.85 0.54
N LEU A 165 -7.92 -8.45 -0.62
CA LEU A 165 -7.16 -9.29 -1.53
C LEU A 165 -5.70 -8.82 -1.57
N ILE A 166 -4.78 -9.65 -1.07
CA ILE A 166 -3.35 -9.44 -1.15
C ILE A 166 -2.79 -10.31 -2.28
N ASN A 167 -2.55 -9.66 -3.41
CA ASN A 167 -1.87 -10.21 -4.56
C ASN A 167 -0.36 -10.22 -4.28
N ASN A 168 0.13 -11.35 -3.77
CA ASN A 168 1.52 -11.53 -3.33
C ASN A 168 2.27 -12.64 -4.08
N ALA A 169 1.57 -13.63 -4.64
CA ALA A 169 2.21 -14.68 -5.43
C ALA A 169 3.08 -14.07 -6.55
N GLY A 170 4.32 -14.52 -6.61
CA GLY A 170 5.27 -13.99 -7.57
C GLY A 170 6.42 -14.95 -7.84
N VAL A 171 6.96 -14.87 -9.05
CA VAL A 171 8.10 -15.66 -9.52
C VAL A 171 9.13 -14.75 -10.15
N ALA A 172 10.40 -15.12 -10.04
CA ALA A 172 11.49 -14.44 -10.73
C ALA A 172 12.32 -15.47 -11.48
N ARG A 173 12.71 -15.13 -12.71
CA ARG A 173 13.65 -15.90 -13.50
C ARG A 173 14.98 -15.14 -13.46
N GLY A 174 16.02 -15.83 -13.00
CA GLY A 174 17.35 -15.23 -12.78
C GLY A 174 18.19 -15.27 -14.05
N LYS A 175 17.65 -14.83 -15.19
CA LYS A 175 18.27 -15.01 -16.50
C LYS A 175 18.62 -13.69 -17.17
N THR A 176 19.54 -13.75 -18.13
CA THR A 176 19.78 -12.63 -19.06
C THR A 176 18.69 -12.62 -20.13
N VAL A 177 18.56 -11.51 -20.86
CA VAL A 177 17.67 -11.46 -22.03
C VAL A 177 18.05 -12.51 -23.07
N PHE A 178 19.35 -12.79 -23.26
CA PHE A 178 19.84 -13.76 -24.23
C PHE A 178 19.53 -15.22 -23.85
N ASP A 179 19.53 -15.52 -22.55
CA ASP A 179 19.33 -16.89 -22.03
C ASP A 179 17.87 -17.19 -21.67
N SER A 180 17.03 -16.15 -21.58
CA SER A 180 15.61 -16.29 -21.29
C SER A 180 14.87 -16.95 -22.45
N THR A 181 13.92 -17.83 -22.13
CA THR A 181 13.05 -18.47 -23.12
C THR A 181 11.68 -17.78 -23.14
N GLU A 182 10.93 -17.92 -24.22
CA GLU A 182 9.54 -17.44 -24.28
C GLU A 182 8.70 -17.96 -23.10
N ARG A 183 8.91 -19.22 -22.70
CA ARG A 183 8.23 -19.84 -21.56
C ARG A 183 8.56 -19.11 -20.25
N ASP A 184 9.81 -18.70 -20.05
CA ASP A 184 10.21 -17.96 -18.85
C ASP A 184 9.45 -16.65 -18.75
N ILE A 185 9.40 -15.89 -19.86
CA ILE A 185 8.72 -14.59 -19.92
C ILE A 185 7.22 -14.76 -19.69
N ARG A 186 6.57 -15.64 -20.44
CA ARG A 186 5.12 -15.88 -20.32
C ARG A 186 4.76 -16.27 -18.90
N PHE A 187 5.47 -17.22 -18.31
CA PHE A 187 5.21 -17.65 -16.95
C PHE A 187 5.36 -16.53 -15.92
N THR A 188 6.39 -15.69 -16.05
CA THR A 188 6.57 -14.52 -15.17
C THR A 188 5.40 -13.55 -15.30
N PHE A 189 4.92 -13.25 -16.51
CA PHE A 189 3.75 -12.39 -16.71
C PHE A 189 2.44 -13.02 -16.26
N ASP A 190 2.26 -14.32 -16.49
CA ASP A 190 1.08 -15.07 -16.08
C ASP A 190 0.91 -15.01 -14.56
N VAL A 191 1.99 -15.24 -13.81
CA VAL A 191 1.96 -15.21 -12.34
C VAL A 191 1.96 -13.78 -11.80
N ASN A 192 2.90 -12.92 -12.20
CA ASN A 192 3.13 -11.64 -11.51
C ASN A 192 2.19 -10.51 -11.97
N THR A 193 1.47 -10.71 -13.09
CA THR A 193 0.65 -9.66 -13.70
C THR A 193 -0.76 -10.15 -13.97
N LEU A 194 -0.93 -11.18 -14.81
CA LEU A 194 -2.27 -11.60 -15.23
C LEU A 194 -3.05 -12.25 -14.09
N SER A 195 -2.38 -13.01 -13.21
CA SER A 195 -3.03 -13.60 -12.04
C SER A 195 -3.73 -12.55 -11.16
N HIS A 196 -3.16 -11.35 -11.02
CA HIS A 196 -3.74 -10.26 -10.25
C HIS A 196 -5.07 -9.78 -10.85
N TYR A 197 -5.17 -9.79 -12.18
CA TYR A 197 -6.41 -9.48 -12.86
C TYR A 197 -7.45 -10.59 -12.65
N TRP A 198 -7.04 -11.87 -12.73
CA TRP A 198 -7.95 -13.00 -12.54
C TRP A 198 -8.50 -13.06 -11.11
N THR A 199 -7.65 -12.86 -10.10
CA THR A 199 -8.07 -12.81 -8.69
C THR A 199 -8.97 -11.60 -8.43
N ALA A 200 -8.64 -10.43 -8.99
CA ALA A 200 -9.51 -9.26 -8.90
C ALA A 200 -10.88 -9.54 -9.54
N LYS A 201 -10.93 -10.19 -10.70
CA LYS A 201 -12.19 -10.56 -11.37
C LYS A 201 -13.09 -11.44 -10.49
N GLU A 202 -12.50 -12.33 -9.68
CA GLU A 202 -13.26 -13.21 -8.77
C GLU A 202 -13.77 -12.51 -7.51
N PHE A 203 -13.02 -11.56 -6.94
CA PHE A 203 -13.32 -11.02 -5.61
C PHE A 203 -13.77 -9.55 -5.60
N LEU A 204 -13.29 -8.73 -6.56
CA LEU A 204 -13.64 -7.31 -6.64
C LEU A 204 -15.14 -7.04 -6.83
N PRO A 205 -15.94 -7.83 -7.59
CA PRO A 205 -17.35 -7.52 -7.78
C PRO A 205 -18.15 -7.43 -6.48
N ASN A 206 -17.84 -8.27 -5.48
CA ASN A 206 -18.49 -8.22 -4.17
C ASN A 206 -18.03 -6.98 -3.37
N MET A 207 -16.73 -6.68 -3.39
CA MET A 207 -16.18 -5.48 -2.75
C MET A 207 -16.82 -4.20 -3.30
N ALA A 208 -16.94 -4.10 -4.64
CA ALA A 208 -17.56 -2.97 -5.31
C ALA A 208 -19.06 -2.86 -4.98
N LYS A 209 -19.80 -3.97 -4.98
CA LYS A 209 -21.22 -4.00 -4.61
C LYS A 209 -21.46 -3.49 -3.19
N ASN A 210 -20.57 -3.83 -2.26
CA ASN A 210 -20.67 -3.44 -0.86
C ASN A 210 -20.01 -2.07 -0.58
N ASN A 211 -19.36 -1.46 -1.58
CA ASN A 211 -18.55 -0.25 -1.41
C ASN A 211 -17.55 -0.37 -0.25
N HIS A 212 -16.98 -1.57 -0.11
CA HIS A 212 -16.06 -1.93 0.97
C HIS A 212 -15.13 -3.04 0.47
N GLY A 213 -13.84 -2.73 0.41
CA GLY A 213 -12.81 -3.71 0.12
C GLY A 213 -11.49 -3.09 -0.30
N MET A 214 -10.43 -3.89 -0.20
CA MET A 214 -9.06 -3.47 -0.41
C MET A 214 -8.33 -4.48 -1.29
N ILE A 215 -7.67 -3.99 -2.34
CA ILE A 215 -6.73 -4.79 -3.14
C ILE A 215 -5.33 -4.25 -2.88
N VAL A 216 -4.45 -5.14 -2.42
CA VAL A 216 -3.04 -4.85 -2.18
C VAL A 216 -2.23 -5.63 -3.21
N THR A 217 -1.48 -4.91 -4.04
CA THR A 217 -0.55 -5.50 -5.01
C THR A 217 0.86 -5.42 -4.45
N VAL A 218 1.45 -6.57 -4.14
CA VAL A 218 2.85 -6.63 -3.71
C VAL A 218 3.74 -6.54 -4.95
N ALA A 219 4.37 -5.38 -5.12
CA ALA A 219 5.33 -5.12 -6.18
C ALA A 219 6.78 -5.27 -5.67
N SER A 220 7.75 -5.02 -6.55
CA SER A 220 9.17 -5.12 -6.24
C SER A 220 9.88 -3.79 -6.51
N PHE A 221 11.04 -3.59 -5.88
CA PHE A 221 11.96 -2.52 -6.25
C PHE A 221 12.37 -2.59 -7.73
N ALA A 222 12.36 -3.80 -8.32
CA ALA A 222 12.57 -4.02 -9.75
C ALA A 222 11.52 -3.35 -10.66
N SER A 223 10.42 -2.82 -10.10
CA SER A 223 9.47 -1.97 -10.85
C SER A 223 10.02 -0.58 -11.17
N TYR A 224 11.06 -0.12 -10.46
CA TYR A 224 11.68 1.19 -10.67
C TYR A 224 13.03 1.11 -11.38
N LEU A 225 13.78 0.03 -11.16
CA LEU A 225 15.13 -0.14 -11.69
C LEU A 225 15.30 -1.49 -12.40
N CYS A 226 16.04 -1.48 -13.50
CA CYS A 226 16.43 -2.70 -14.21
C CYS A 226 17.64 -3.36 -13.52
N VAL A 227 17.42 -4.46 -12.83
CA VAL A 227 18.48 -5.26 -12.21
C VAL A 227 19.03 -6.26 -13.24
N PRO A 228 20.36 -6.37 -13.43
CA PRO A 228 20.93 -7.36 -14.34
C PRO A 228 20.57 -8.80 -13.94
N ASN A 229 20.43 -9.68 -14.93
CA ASN A 229 20.16 -11.11 -14.76
C ASN A 229 18.84 -11.43 -14.02
N MET A 230 17.79 -10.64 -14.27
CA MET A 230 16.50 -10.75 -13.60
C MET A 230 15.32 -10.79 -14.57
N VAL A 231 15.57 -11.26 -15.80
CA VAL A 231 14.54 -11.52 -16.81
C VAL A 231 13.77 -12.79 -16.48
#